data_AF-A0A1J5A9J3-F1
#
_entry.id   AF-A0A1J5A9J3-F1
#
_cell.length_a   1.000
_cell.length_b   1.000
_cell.length_c   1.000
_cell.angle_alpha   90.00
_cell.angle_beta   90.00
_cell.angle_gamma   90.00
#
_symmetry.space_group_name_H-M   'P 1'
#
loop_
_entity.id
_entity.type
_entity.pdbx_description
1 polymer ?
#
loop_
_entity_poly.entity_id
_entity_poly.type
_entity_poly.pdbx_seq_one_letter_code
_entity_poly.pdbx_strand_id
1 'polypeptide(L)'
;MKEHLAQLVHAAPTPVHGRNLAREYLQARILGALQHAGAMIPLAFHGGTALRFLYASARYSEDLDFALEHSREQYDFRAYLKSIQWYLGEPTWPGPNLTLLNNALRQTGWPGPELTEITWREAVRERLRTLAWDQVAADVRPFLEPGANPGLLTLDNLLRVLGEAEDSHA
;
A
#
# COMPACT_ATOMS: atom_id res chain seq x y z
N MET A 1 7.47 7.44 -10.23
CA MET A 1 7.91 6.06 -9.88
C MET A 1 9.34 5.79 -10.35
N LYS A 2 9.61 5.77 -11.67
CA LYS A 2 10.92 5.40 -12.22
C LYS A 2 12.07 6.28 -11.71
N GLU A 3 11.86 7.58 -11.62
CA GLU A 3 12.86 8.53 -11.09
C GLU A 3 13.18 8.28 -9.62
N HIS A 4 12.16 8.06 -8.79
CA HIS A 4 12.33 7.74 -7.38
C HIS A 4 13.09 6.42 -7.18
N LEU A 5 12.74 5.39 -7.95
CA LEU A 5 13.47 4.12 -7.94
C LEU A 5 14.93 4.31 -8.37
N ALA A 6 15.18 5.13 -9.40
CA ALA A 6 16.54 5.44 -9.85
C ALA A 6 17.34 6.18 -8.76
N GLN A 7 16.72 7.11 -8.04
CA GLN A 7 17.33 7.80 -6.91
C GLN A 7 17.69 6.83 -5.77
N LEU A 8 16.76 5.94 -5.37
CA LEU A 8 17.01 4.92 -4.35
C LEU A 8 18.17 4.01 -4.72
N VAL A 9 18.23 3.55 -5.98
CA VAL A 9 19.32 2.69 -6.47
C VAL A 9 20.64 3.44 -6.52
N HIS A 10 20.64 4.71 -6.94
CA HIS A 10 21.87 5.51 -7.03
C HIS A 10 22.45 5.86 -5.65
N ALA A 11 21.59 6.05 -4.66
CA ALA A 11 22.00 6.29 -3.28
C ALA A 11 22.50 5.02 -2.55
N ALA A 12 22.35 3.84 -3.16
CA ALA A 12 22.71 2.58 -2.52
C ALA A 12 24.24 2.44 -2.35
N PRO A 13 24.73 1.91 -1.22
CA PRO A 13 26.17 1.78 -0.95
C PRO A 13 26.91 0.87 -1.94
N THR A 14 26.22 -0.10 -2.53
CA THR A 14 26.78 -1.05 -3.51
C THR A 14 25.75 -1.39 -4.58
N PRO A 15 26.17 -1.84 -5.78
CA PRO A 15 25.26 -2.30 -6.83
C PRO A 15 24.33 -3.43 -6.39
N VAL A 16 24.82 -4.35 -5.54
CA VAL A 16 24.02 -5.47 -5.01
C VAL A 16 22.93 -4.92 -4.08
N HIS A 17 23.27 -3.96 -3.22
CA HIS A 17 22.29 -3.32 -2.35
C HIS A 17 21.24 -2.55 -3.16
N GLY A 18 21.66 -1.81 -4.19
CA GLY A 18 20.75 -1.12 -5.11
C GLY A 18 19.79 -2.08 -5.83
N ARG A 19 20.28 -3.23 -6.30
CA ARG A 19 19.43 -4.27 -6.90
C ARG A 19 18.40 -4.81 -5.91
N ASN A 20 18.79 -5.06 -4.68
CA ASN A 20 17.89 -5.58 -3.66
C ASN A 20 16.83 -4.55 -3.26
N LEU A 21 17.21 -3.27 -3.08
CA LEU A 21 16.26 -2.18 -2.87
C LEU A 21 15.29 -2.05 -4.04
N ALA A 22 15.79 -2.13 -5.28
CA ALA A 22 14.92 -2.06 -6.45
C ALA A 22 13.91 -3.21 -6.48
N ARG A 23 14.35 -4.41 -6.10
CA ARG A 23 13.50 -5.60 -6.03
C ARG A 23 12.41 -5.43 -4.97
N GLU A 24 12.77 -5.04 -3.75
CA GLU A 24 11.80 -4.84 -2.66
C GLU A 24 10.79 -3.75 -3.00
N TYR A 25 11.26 -2.64 -3.60
CA TYR A 25 10.39 -1.60 -4.09
C TYR A 25 9.38 -2.14 -5.11
N LEU A 26 9.84 -2.90 -6.11
CA LEU A 26 8.96 -3.48 -7.12
C LEU A 26 7.99 -4.52 -6.53
N GLN A 27 8.44 -5.35 -5.59
CA GLN A 27 7.60 -6.31 -4.88
C GLN A 27 6.48 -5.60 -4.10
N ALA A 28 6.79 -4.53 -3.37
CA ALA A 28 5.80 -3.72 -2.66
C ALA A 28 4.80 -3.07 -3.63
N ARG A 29 5.28 -2.57 -4.78
CA ARG A 29 4.42 -2.00 -5.83
C ARG A 29 3.50 -3.03 -6.48
N ILE A 30 4.00 -4.24 -6.72
CA ILE A 30 3.21 -5.36 -7.25
C ILE A 30 2.13 -5.77 -6.25
N LEU A 31 2.49 -5.92 -4.97
CA LEU A 31 1.53 -6.21 -3.90
C LEU A 31 0.44 -5.14 -3.80
N GLY A 32 0.80 -3.86 -3.92
CA GLY A 32 -0.16 -2.76 -4.00
C GLY A 32 -1.11 -2.88 -5.20
N ALA A 33 -0.59 -3.20 -6.38
CA ALA A 33 -1.40 -3.40 -7.58
C ALA A 33 -2.35 -4.61 -7.47
N LEU A 34 -1.88 -5.69 -6.83
CA LEU A 34 -2.66 -6.89 -6.56
C LEU A 34 -3.78 -6.60 -5.55
N GLN A 35 -3.46 -5.91 -4.45
CA GLN A 35 -4.46 -5.45 -3.48
C GLN A 35 -5.51 -4.57 -4.16
N HIS A 36 -5.08 -3.60 -4.98
CA HIS A 36 -5.98 -2.73 -5.72
C HIS A 36 -6.89 -3.51 -6.68
N ALA A 37 -6.40 -4.62 -7.26
CA ALA A 37 -7.21 -5.50 -8.12
C ALA A 37 -8.10 -6.49 -7.34
N GLY A 38 -8.10 -6.45 -6.00
CA GLY A 38 -8.85 -7.39 -5.16
C GLY A 38 -8.25 -8.79 -5.10
N ALA A 39 -6.99 -8.96 -5.49
CA ALA A 39 -6.33 -10.27 -5.47
C ALA A 39 -6.21 -10.86 -4.06
N MET A 40 -6.21 -10.03 -3.00
CA MET A 40 -6.17 -10.51 -1.62
C MET A 40 -7.51 -11.04 -1.11
N ILE A 41 -8.58 -10.99 -1.91
CA ILE A 41 -9.81 -11.72 -1.57
C ILE A 41 -9.60 -13.22 -1.78
N PRO A 42 -9.21 -13.71 -2.97
CA PRO A 42 -8.99 -15.14 -3.18
C PRO A 42 -7.59 -15.63 -2.78
N LEU A 43 -6.59 -14.75 -2.67
CA LEU A 43 -5.21 -15.14 -2.41
C LEU A 43 -4.74 -14.72 -1.01
N ALA A 44 -4.07 -15.63 -0.32
CA ALA A 44 -3.26 -15.29 0.85
C ALA A 44 -1.80 -15.11 0.44
N PHE A 45 -1.21 -13.96 0.80
CA PHE A 45 0.22 -13.70 0.64
C PHE A 45 1.02 -14.36 1.76
N HIS A 46 2.03 -15.16 1.42
CA HIS A 46 2.86 -15.87 2.41
C HIS A 46 4.32 -15.99 1.96
N GLY A 47 5.11 -16.79 2.66
CA GLY A 47 6.49 -17.11 2.27
C GLY A 47 7.54 -16.10 2.76
N GLY A 48 8.73 -16.17 2.15
CA GLY A 48 9.91 -15.42 2.60
C GLY A 48 9.75 -13.90 2.49
N THR A 49 9.05 -13.43 1.47
CA THR A 49 8.84 -12.00 1.23
C THR A 49 7.80 -11.41 2.19
N ALA A 50 6.79 -12.19 2.59
CA ALA A 50 5.89 -11.79 3.67
C ALA A 50 6.64 -11.63 5.00
N LEU A 51 7.54 -12.57 5.33
CA LEU A 51 8.37 -12.45 6.53
C LEU A 51 9.34 -11.27 6.46
N ARG A 52 9.89 -10.97 5.27
CA ARG A 52 10.74 -9.80 5.05
C ARG A 52 9.98 -8.50 5.31
N PHE A 53 8.76 -8.35 4.76
CA PHE A 53 7.98 -7.12 4.95
C PHE A 53 7.40 -7.00 6.37
N LEU A 54 6.93 -8.09 6.97
CA LEU A 54 6.24 -8.04 8.27
C LEU A 54 7.20 -8.10 9.47
N TYR A 55 8.37 -8.71 9.32
CA TYR A 55 9.29 -8.94 10.44
C TYR A 55 10.72 -8.46 10.17
N ALA A 56 10.92 -7.66 9.12
CA ALA A 56 12.23 -7.10 8.74
C ALA A 56 13.35 -8.15 8.67
N SER A 57 13.02 -9.38 8.22
CA SER A 57 13.97 -10.50 8.18
C SER A 57 15.27 -10.10 7.48
N ALA A 58 16.43 -10.49 8.03
CA ALA A 58 17.75 -10.10 7.52
C ALA A 58 18.08 -10.68 6.12
N ARG A 59 17.30 -11.66 5.64
CA ARG A 59 17.49 -12.27 4.34
C ARG A 59 16.58 -11.61 3.29
N TYR A 60 17.18 -11.14 2.21
CA TYR A 60 16.45 -10.72 1.02
C TYR A 60 15.68 -11.90 0.40
N SER A 61 14.44 -11.67 0.02
CA SER A 61 13.58 -12.65 -0.61
C SER A 61 13.29 -12.26 -2.05
N GLU A 62 13.31 -13.23 -2.97
CA GLU A 62 13.22 -12.94 -4.40
C GLU A 62 11.80 -13.09 -4.96
N ASP A 63 11.01 -13.98 -4.38
CA ASP A 63 9.72 -14.43 -4.92
C ASP A 63 8.52 -13.71 -4.28
N LEU A 64 7.33 -13.86 -4.86
CA LEU A 64 6.07 -13.50 -4.22
C LEU A 64 5.20 -14.75 -4.19
N ASP A 65 5.01 -15.31 -3.00
CA ASP A 65 4.28 -16.56 -2.81
C ASP A 65 2.83 -16.30 -2.40
N PHE A 66 1.91 -16.99 -3.08
CA PHE A 66 0.48 -16.91 -2.79
C PHE A 66 -0.16 -18.28 -2.73
N ALA A 67 -1.07 -18.45 -1.78
CA ALA A 67 -1.98 -19.58 -1.69
C ALA A 67 -3.38 -19.15 -2.11
N LEU A 68 -4.09 -20.01 -2.85
CA LEU A 68 -5.50 -19.79 -3.18
C LEU A 68 -6.35 -20.29 -2.02
N GLU A 69 -6.98 -19.38 -1.28
CA GLU A 69 -7.78 -19.69 -0.08
C GLU A 69 -9.29 -19.79 -0.37
N HIS A 70 -9.78 -19.04 -1.37
CA HIS A 70 -11.21 -18.99 -1.72
C HIS A 70 -11.51 -19.49 -3.15
N SER A 71 -12.78 -19.41 -3.56
CA SER A 71 -13.27 -19.96 -4.84
C SER A 71 -12.44 -19.47 -6.04
N ARG A 72 -12.11 -20.42 -6.93
CA ARG A 72 -11.45 -20.16 -8.22
C ARG A 72 -12.19 -19.17 -9.10
N GLU A 73 -13.49 -19.00 -8.91
CA GLU A 73 -14.32 -18.08 -9.70
C GLU A 73 -13.94 -16.61 -9.49
N GLN A 74 -13.35 -16.28 -8.34
CA GLN A 74 -12.90 -14.92 -8.00
C GLN A 74 -11.43 -14.69 -8.38
N TYR A 75 -10.70 -15.74 -8.77
CA TYR A 75 -9.31 -15.66 -9.18
C TYR A 75 -9.20 -15.31 -10.67
N ASP A 76 -8.66 -14.12 -10.96
CA ASP A 76 -8.39 -13.69 -12.34
C ASP A 76 -6.95 -13.20 -12.51
N PHE A 77 -6.06 -14.16 -12.79
CA PHE A 77 -4.65 -13.89 -13.04
C PHE A 77 -4.41 -12.87 -14.16
N ARG A 78 -5.24 -12.87 -15.21
CA ARG A 78 -5.06 -11.97 -16.36
C ARG A 78 -5.43 -10.55 -15.98
N ALA A 79 -6.49 -10.35 -15.21
CA ALA A 79 -6.83 -9.05 -14.65
C ALA A 79 -5.72 -8.54 -13.72
N TYR A 80 -5.16 -9.41 -12.87
CA TYR A 80 -4.05 -9.05 -11.99
C TYR A 80 -2.80 -8.59 -12.75
N LEU A 81 -2.41 -9.29 -13.81
CA LEU A 81 -1.28 -8.88 -14.65
C LEU A 81 -1.51 -7.52 -15.32
N LYS A 82 -2.73 -7.27 -15.82
CA LYS A 82 -3.09 -5.95 -16.40
C LYS A 82 -3.02 -4.85 -15.34
N SER A 83 -3.50 -5.10 -14.12
CA SER A 83 -3.41 -4.16 -13.01
C SER A 83 -1.96 -3.84 -12.66
N ILE A 84 -1.10 -4.86 -12.58
CA ILE A 84 0.35 -4.68 -12.32
C ILE A 84 0.98 -3.83 -13.42
N GLN A 85 0.72 -4.12 -14.69
CA GLN A 85 1.25 -3.33 -15.81
C GLN A 85 0.83 -1.87 -15.73
N TRP A 86 -0.44 -1.61 -15.45
CA TRP A 86 -0.98 -0.26 -15.29
C TRP A 86 -0.36 0.46 -14.08
N TYR A 87 -0.33 -0.18 -12.92
CA TYR A 87 0.17 0.39 -11.65
C TYR A 87 1.68 0.67 -11.68
N LEU A 88 2.46 -0.10 -12.46
CA LEU A 88 3.88 0.15 -12.70
C LEU A 88 4.11 1.16 -13.84
N GLY A 89 3.12 1.36 -14.73
CA GLY A 89 3.16 2.34 -15.81
C GLY A 89 2.84 3.76 -15.36
N GLU A 90 1.95 3.93 -14.37
CA GLU A 90 1.47 5.24 -13.96
C GLU A 90 2.35 5.97 -12.92
N PRO A 91 2.58 7.28 -13.10
CA PRO A 91 3.26 8.12 -12.13
C PRO A 91 2.35 8.56 -10.97
N THR A 92 1.03 8.53 -11.13
CA THR A 92 0.03 8.96 -10.15
C THR A 92 -0.44 7.83 -9.26
N TRP A 93 -0.69 8.13 -7.99
CA TRP A 93 -1.23 7.16 -7.03
C TRP A 93 -2.74 7.01 -7.25
N PRO A 94 -3.28 5.80 -7.48
CA PRO A 94 -4.72 5.61 -7.63
C PRO A 94 -5.46 5.87 -6.31
N GLY A 95 -6.74 6.21 -6.42
CA GLY A 95 -7.66 6.13 -5.28
C GLY A 95 -7.74 4.71 -4.70
N PRO A 96 -8.34 4.54 -3.52
CA PRO A 96 -8.56 3.21 -2.95
C PRO A 96 -9.49 2.40 -3.85
N ASN A 97 -9.41 1.06 -3.79
CA ASN A 97 -10.46 0.23 -4.36
C ASN A 97 -11.73 0.39 -3.50
N LEU A 98 -12.64 1.25 -3.94
CA LEU A 98 -13.87 1.59 -3.21
C LEU A 98 -14.77 0.37 -2.99
N THR A 99 -14.81 -0.58 -3.93
CA THR A 99 -15.56 -1.83 -3.75
C THR A 99 -15.06 -2.61 -2.55
N LEU A 100 -13.74 -2.82 -2.45
CA LEU A 100 -13.14 -3.53 -1.31
C LEU A 100 -13.32 -2.75 -0.01
N LEU A 101 -13.10 -1.43 -0.06
CA LEU A 101 -13.25 -0.56 1.10
C LEU A 101 -14.67 -0.61 1.65
N ASN A 102 -15.69 -0.44 0.80
CA ASN A 102 -17.09 -0.48 1.21
C ASN A 102 -17.51 -1.87 1.69
N ASN A 103 -16.97 -2.95 1.11
CA ASN A 103 -17.19 -4.30 1.61
C ASN A 103 -16.61 -4.48 3.02
N ALA A 104 -15.38 -4.00 3.28
CA ALA A 104 -14.76 -4.06 4.61
C ALA A 104 -15.50 -3.17 5.64
N LEU A 105 -15.94 -1.97 5.25
CA LEU A 105 -16.75 -1.09 6.09
C LEU A 105 -18.07 -1.74 6.49
N ARG A 106 -18.74 -2.42 5.55
CA ARG A 106 -19.98 -3.15 5.84
C ARG A 106 -19.75 -4.30 6.82
N GLN A 107 -18.64 -5.04 6.67
CA GLN A 107 -18.28 -6.14 7.59
C GLN A 107 -17.94 -5.66 9.00
N THR A 108 -17.36 -4.46 9.12
CA THR A 108 -16.93 -3.88 10.40
C THR A 108 -18.01 -3.02 11.07
N GLY A 109 -19.20 -2.92 10.49
CA GLY A 109 -20.33 -2.19 11.08
C GLY A 109 -20.24 -0.67 10.94
N TRP A 110 -19.64 -0.17 9.86
CA TRP A 110 -19.56 1.26 9.57
C TRP A 110 -20.97 1.89 9.48
N PRO A 111 -21.25 2.97 10.25
CA PRO A 111 -22.58 3.58 10.30
C PRO A 111 -22.81 4.62 9.20
N GLY A 112 -21.77 5.05 8.48
CA GLY A 112 -21.86 6.07 7.45
C GLY A 112 -22.35 5.52 6.09
N PRO A 113 -22.60 6.40 5.11
CA PRO A 113 -22.97 6.00 3.77
C PRO A 113 -21.82 5.27 3.04
N GLU A 114 -22.16 4.64 1.92
CA GLU A 114 -21.18 4.06 1.00
C GLU A 114 -20.21 5.15 0.50
N LEU A 115 -18.90 4.87 0.58
CA LEU A 115 -17.87 5.81 0.17
C LEU A 115 -17.73 5.81 -1.36
N THR A 116 -17.56 7.02 -1.92
CA THR A 116 -17.37 7.27 -3.35
C THR A 116 -16.03 7.96 -3.58
N GLU A 117 -15.63 8.14 -4.85
CA GLU A 117 -14.41 8.87 -5.25
C GLU A 117 -14.32 10.28 -4.65
N ILE A 118 -15.47 10.87 -4.32
CA ILE A 118 -15.59 12.22 -3.78
C ILE A 118 -15.57 12.19 -2.24
N THR A 119 -16.21 11.20 -1.62
CA THR A 119 -16.43 11.19 -0.16
C THR A 119 -15.37 10.45 0.64
N TRP A 120 -14.61 9.53 0.03
CA TRP A 120 -13.69 8.68 0.76
C TRP A 120 -12.58 9.47 1.47
N ARG A 121 -12.08 10.54 0.85
CA ARG A 121 -10.99 11.35 1.42
C ARG A 121 -11.41 11.98 2.73
N GLU A 122 -12.60 12.58 2.78
CA GLU A 122 -13.09 13.22 4.01
C GLU A 122 -13.38 12.17 5.09
N ALA A 123 -13.95 11.02 4.73
CA ALA A 123 -14.13 9.93 5.68
C ALA A 123 -12.80 9.45 6.31
N VAL A 124 -11.73 9.38 5.51
CA VAL A 124 -10.38 9.07 6.01
C VAL A 124 -9.85 10.20 6.89
N ARG A 125 -10.00 11.48 6.50
CA ARG A 125 -9.55 12.63 7.33
C ARG A 125 -10.22 12.62 8.70
N GLU A 126 -11.54 12.47 8.74
CA GLU A 126 -12.31 12.35 9.98
C GLU A 126 -11.79 11.19 10.83
N ARG A 127 -11.58 10.02 10.23
CA ARG A 127 -11.03 8.87 10.96
C ARG A 127 -9.65 9.16 11.53
N LEU A 128 -8.73 9.74 10.74
CA LEU A 128 -7.36 10.06 11.15
C LEU A 128 -7.31 11.02 12.34
N ARG A 129 -8.25 11.99 12.42
CA ARG A 129 -8.36 12.93 13.55
C ARG A 129 -8.71 12.22 14.87
N THR A 130 -9.35 11.05 14.81
CA THR A 130 -9.75 10.28 16.02
C THR A 130 -8.69 9.32 16.54
N LEU A 131 -7.57 9.12 15.83
CA LEU A 131 -6.55 8.13 16.20
C LEU A 131 -5.60 8.65 17.28
N ALA A 132 -5.16 7.74 18.16
CA ALA A 132 -4.08 8.00 19.11
C ALA A 132 -2.72 7.91 18.38
N TRP A 133 -2.23 9.05 17.89
CA TRP A 133 -1.06 9.12 17.01
C TRP A 133 0.24 8.60 17.64
N ASP A 134 0.39 8.72 18.96
CA ASP A 134 1.54 8.14 19.66
C ASP A 134 1.56 6.61 19.53
N GLN A 135 0.39 5.96 19.59
CA GLN A 135 0.28 4.51 19.41
C GLN A 135 0.49 4.12 17.95
N VAL A 136 -0.09 4.87 17.00
CA VAL A 136 0.09 4.63 15.56
C VAL A 136 1.58 4.69 15.19
N ALA A 137 2.31 5.69 15.70
CA ALA A 137 3.73 5.81 15.47
C ALA A 137 4.52 4.65 16.11
N ALA A 138 4.15 4.25 17.33
CA ALA A 138 4.76 3.11 18.01
C ALA A 138 4.55 1.79 17.25
N ASP A 139 3.37 1.59 16.67
CA ASP A 139 3.02 0.39 15.90
C ASP A 139 3.76 0.33 14.57
N VAL A 140 3.98 1.47 13.91
CA VAL A 140 4.68 1.52 12.61
C VAL A 140 6.21 1.49 12.78
N ARG A 141 6.74 1.97 13.91
CA ARG A 141 8.19 2.10 14.15
C ARG A 141 9.00 0.81 13.86
N PRO A 142 8.56 -0.40 14.23
CA PRO A 142 9.30 -1.63 13.94
C PRO A 142 9.44 -1.94 12.44
N PHE A 143 8.58 -1.36 11.60
CA PHE A 143 8.57 -1.58 10.14
C PHE A 143 9.38 -0.54 9.37
N LEU A 144 9.90 0.48 10.06
CA LEU A 144 10.72 1.51 9.44
C LEU A 144 12.17 1.03 9.29
N GLU A 145 12.75 1.23 8.10
CA GLU A 145 14.16 0.92 7.86
C GLU A 145 15.09 1.73 8.78
N PRO A 146 16.27 1.19 9.14
CA PRO A 146 17.27 1.96 9.87
C PRO A 146 17.63 3.26 9.11
N GLY A 147 17.24 4.42 9.66
CA GLY A 147 17.43 5.74 9.05
C GLY A 147 16.16 6.38 8.47
N ALA A 148 15.04 5.65 8.41
CA ALA A 148 13.75 6.25 8.10
C ALA A 148 13.34 7.20 9.24
N ASN A 149 12.93 8.42 8.89
CA ASN A 149 12.51 9.43 9.85
C ASN A 149 11.07 9.15 10.31
N PRO A 150 10.83 8.69 11.55
CA PRO A 150 9.47 8.41 12.04
C PRO A 150 8.62 9.68 12.11
N GLY A 151 9.25 10.86 12.19
CA GLY A 151 8.59 12.17 12.14
C GLY A 151 7.92 12.50 10.80
N LEU A 152 8.05 11.64 9.79
CA LEU A 152 7.22 11.72 8.57
C LEU A 152 5.80 11.19 8.80
N LEU A 153 5.59 10.30 9.77
CA LEU A 153 4.28 9.75 10.11
C LEU A 153 3.61 10.62 11.18
N THR A 154 3.05 11.75 10.75
CA THR A 154 2.25 12.64 11.60
C THR A 154 0.88 12.86 10.98
N LEU A 155 -0.09 13.24 11.81
CA LEU A 155 -1.42 13.64 11.36
C LEU A 155 -1.33 14.71 10.26
N ASP A 156 -0.56 15.77 10.48
CA ASP A 156 -0.41 16.88 9.53
C ASP A 156 0.15 16.43 8.19
N ASN A 157 1.17 15.56 8.20
CA ASN A 157 1.75 15.04 6.96
C ASN A 157 0.75 14.19 6.19
N LEU A 158 -0.04 13.36 6.87
CA LEU A 158 -1.04 12.52 6.22
C LEU A 158 -2.25 13.32 5.71
N LEU A 159 -2.71 14.33 6.45
CA LEU A 159 -3.75 15.25 5.98
C LEU A 159 -3.29 15.99 4.72
N ARG A 160 -2.03 16.43 4.67
CA ARG A 160 -1.43 17.06 3.48
C ARG A 160 -1.36 16.11 2.29
N VAL A 161 -1.00 14.84 2.52
CA VAL A 161 -0.94 13.81 1.45
C VAL A 161 -2.33 13.49 0.88
N LEU A 162 -3.38 13.55 1.70
CA LEU A 162 -4.77 13.39 1.24
C LEU A 162 -5.27 14.58 0.40
N GLY A 163 -4.43 15.61 0.19
CA GLY A 163 -4.78 16.88 -0.46
C GLY A 163 -5.62 17.77 0.44
N GLU A 164 -5.66 19.07 0.15
CA GLU A 164 -6.72 19.94 0.65
C GLU A 164 -8.03 19.55 -0.06
N ALA A 165 -9.19 19.82 0.56
CA ALA A 165 -10.43 19.78 -0.21
C ALA A 165 -10.28 20.84 -1.30
N GLU A 166 -10.00 20.45 -2.55
CA GLU A 166 -10.12 21.39 -3.65
C GLU A 166 -11.57 21.88 -3.61
N ASP A 167 -11.71 23.16 -3.25
CA ASP A 167 -12.95 23.89 -3.29
C ASP A 167 -13.60 23.62 -4.64
N SER A 168 -14.75 22.96 -4.58
CA SER A 168 -15.60 22.71 -5.73
C SER A 168 -16.26 24.02 -6.15
N HIS A 169 -15.49 24.95 -6.71
CA HIS A 169 -15.98 26.21 -7.25
C HIS A 169 -15.28 26.58 -8.56
N ALA A 170 -15.77 26.00 -9.66
CA ALA A 170 -16.21 26.72 -10.87
C ALA A 170 -16.93 25.77 -11.83
#